data_AF-A0A533U4W9-F1
#
_entry.id   AF-A0A533U4W9-F1
#
_cell.length_a   1.000
_cell.length_b   1.000
_cell.length_c   1.000
_cell.angle_alpha   90.00
_cell.angle_beta   90.00
_cell.angle_gamma   90.00
#
_symmetry.space_group_name_H-M   'P 1'
#
loop_
_entity.id
_entity.type
_entity.pdbx_description
1 polymer ?
#
loop_
_entity_poly.entity_id
_entity_poly.type
_entity_poly.pdbx_seq_one_letter_code
_entity_poly.pdbx_strand_id
1 'polypeptide(L)'
;MGKTIRDESTASAYWAAVNTFCSLKDVHVIADAPVGCYNLVGVAVMDYTDAVPYLENFTPTSLTEKEIASSGSSEVVSATIEKLREPGKQLILVSSAESEMIGSDHEGMLKMKYPDIRFFPSNSLGQNEWQGRDRALQWLFEQFDDGKTASVKPGTVSIIGPTYGCFNSPSDLFEIRRLIEGAGGSVHHIYPIDSSLHDISALKNSDVIVLLYHEFGSTLAESLGRPVLQAPFGLEETKEFILGLGTLLHTEEKAALFLKHEKKTTLKPLWDLWRGPQAEWFPTIRFGVAASKTYARGLEKFLGGEMGMQCLFSFDSSEADNTVVRNEIQQKQPQFLFGRIVDKICLAELDAKTRFVPAGFPGPIVRRALGTPFMGHSGAIYLIQEIVNALYDMLFNFLPINSRASVQQDTGAKITWSSEANAVLNEIVRKAPFISQISFGRELKKKAELLARKQGRETITPDILQMLN
;
A
#
# COMPACT_ATOMS: atom_id res chain seq x y z
N MET A 1 -18.72 -26.82 7.91
CA MET A 1 -17.69 -26.18 8.74
C MET A 1 -17.93 -24.69 8.68
N GLY A 2 -18.08 -24.01 9.82
CA GLY A 2 -18.23 -22.55 9.82
C GLY A 2 -16.96 -21.89 9.30
N LYS A 3 -17.09 -20.88 8.44
CA LYS A 3 -15.97 -20.06 7.97
C LYS A 3 -15.48 -19.24 9.17
N THR A 4 -14.31 -19.58 9.72
CA THR A 4 -13.69 -18.75 10.76
C THR A 4 -13.15 -17.50 10.08
N ILE A 5 -13.80 -16.36 10.32
CA ILE A 5 -13.25 -15.05 9.96
C ILE A 5 -12.14 -14.76 10.97
N ARG A 6 -10.88 -14.71 10.52
CA ARG A 6 -9.74 -14.39 11.40
C ARG A 6 -9.47 -12.89 11.46
N ASP A 7 -9.46 -12.25 10.29
CA ASP A 7 -9.13 -10.84 10.13
C ASP A 7 -9.98 -10.26 8.99
N GLU A 8 -10.44 -9.02 9.13
CA GLU A 8 -11.07 -8.25 8.04
C GLU A 8 -10.02 -7.42 7.31
N SER A 9 -10.07 -7.47 5.98
CA SER A 9 -9.05 -6.82 5.14
C SER A 9 -9.40 -5.40 4.71
N THR A 10 -10.64 -4.99 4.89
CA THR A 10 -11.17 -3.67 4.52
C THR A 10 -11.96 -3.09 5.67
N ALA A 11 -11.97 -1.76 5.77
CA ALA A 11 -12.92 -1.07 6.62
C ALA A 11 -14.34 -1.15 6.02
N SER A 12 -15.36 -0.68 6.76
CA SER A 12 -16.70 -0.46 6.23
C SER A 12 -16.82 0.83 5.39
N ALA A 13 -17.91 0.93 4.64
CA ALA A 13 -18.24 2.11 3.84
C ALA A 13 -18.46 3.41 4.66
N TYR A 14 -18.76 3.30 5.95
CA TYR A 14 -18.81 4.46 6.86
C TYR A 14 -17.45 5.16 6.97
N TRP A 15 -16.40 4.41 7.33
CA TRP A 15 -15.07 5.01 7.46
C TRP A 15 -14.53 5.47 6.11
N ALA A 16 -14.84 4.76 5.03
CA ALA A 16 -14.54 5.20 3.67
C ALA A 16 -15.14 6.58 3.35
N ALA A 17 -16.42 6.79 3.65
CA ALA A 17 -17.10 8.06 3.43
C ALA A 17 -16.48 9.18 4.25
N VAL A 18 -16.21 8.93 5.53
CA VAL A 18 -15.56 9.91 6.41
C VAL A 18 -14.17 10.29 5.89
N ASN A 19 -13.33 9.32 5.57
CA ASN A 19 -11.98 9.56 5.05
C ASN A 19 -11.98 10.26 3.68
N THR A 20 -13.06 10.13 2.92
CA THR A 20 -13.27 10.80 1.64
C THR A 20 -13.73 12.24 1.86
N PHE A 21 -14.77 12.47 2.65
CA PHE A 21 -15.37 13.78 2.84
C PHE A 21 -14.52 14.70 3.70
N CYS A 22 -13.88 14.19 4.76
CA CYS A 22 -12.97 14.98 5.59
C CYS A 22 -11.71 15.43 4.85
N SER A 23 -11.42 14.86 3.66
CA SER A 23 -10.29 15.33 2.84
C SER A 23 -10.58 16.63 2.08
N LEU A 24 -11.85 17.06 2.01
CA LEU A 24 -12.24 18.34 1.44
C LEU A 24 -11.94 19.49 2.41
N LYS A 25 -11.47 20.62 1.87
CA LYS A 25 -11.00 21.78 2.66
C LYS A 25 -12.10 22.52 3.41
N ASP A 26 -13.31 22.52 2.86
CA ASP A 26 -14.45 23.32 3.34
C ASP A 26 -15.58 22.46 3.94
N VAL A 27 -15.35 21.17 4.16
CA VAL A 27 -16.35 20.25 4.71
C VAL A 27 -16.06 19.89 6.16
N HIS A 28 -17.12 19.89 6.98
CA HIS A 28 -17.15 19.27 8.29
C HIS A 28 -18.16 18.12 8.29
N VAL A 29 -17.71 16.93 8.65
CA VAL A 29 -18.55 15.74 8.68
C VAL A 29 -19.17 15.57 10.05
N ILE A 30 -20.49 15.41 10.08
CA ILE A 30 -21.22 14.95 11.26
C ILE A 30 -21.47 13.45 11.07
N ALA A 31 -20.96 12.63 11.99
CA ALA A 31 -21.26 11.21 12.00
C ALA A 31 -22.42 10.95 12.96
N ASP A 32 -23.54 10.46 12.43
CA ASP A 32 -24.58 9.88 13.26
C ASP A 32 -24.11 8.51 13.77
N ALA A 33 -23.44 8.49 14.91
CA ALA A 33 -22.68 7.34 15.39
C ALA A 33 -22.63 7.30 16.92
N PRO A 34 -22.61 6.09 17.53
CA PRO A 34 -22.50 5.94 18.97
C PRO A 34 -21.12 6.33 19.49
N VAL A 35 -21.04 6.47 20.82
CA VAL A 35 -19.79 6.70 21.53
C VAL A 35 -18.76 5.63 21.14
N GLY A 36 -17.57 6.06 20.70
CA GLY A 36 -16.45 5.18 20.35
C GLY A 36 -16.21 5.00 18.85
N CYS A 37 -17.25 5.06 18.00
CA CYS A 37 -17.11 4.84 16.55
C CYS A 37 -16.20 5.87 15.84
N TYR A 38 -15.95 7.01 16.48
CA TYR A 38 -15.07 8.07 16.01
C TYR A 38 -13.57 7.80 16.26
N ASN A 39 -13.21 6.97 17.24
CA ASN A 39 -11.80 6.72 17.57
C ASN A 39 -11.05 6.03 16.40
N LEU A 40 -11.76 5.22 15.61
CA LEU A 40 -11.20 4.52 14.45
C LEU A 40 -10.87 5.44 13.28
N VAL A 41 -11.57 6.58 13.17
CA VAL A 41 -11.32 7.62 12.16
C VAL A 41 -10.02 8.38 12.43
N GLY A 42 -9.64 8.51 13.71
CA GLY A 42 -8.50 9.34 14.12
C GLY A 42 -7.20 8.58 14.37
N VAL A 43 -7.24 7.34 14.88
CA VAL A 43 -6.02 6.72 15.45
C VAL A 43 -5.88 5.19 15.37
N ALA A 44 -6.96 4.41 15.16
CA ALA A 44 -6.92 2.99 15.54
C ALA A 44 -6.75 1.96 14.40
N VAL A 45 -6.90 2.33 13.12
CA VAL A 45 -6.72 1.40 11.97
C VAL A 45 -5.52 1.76 11.09
N MET A 46 -5.23 3.06 10.99
CA MET A 46 -4.18 3.64 10.16
C MET A 46 -3.33 4.53 11.06
N ASP A 47 -2.06 4.72 10.73
CA ASP A 47 -1.22 5.64 11.47
C ASP A 47 -1.86 7.05 11.49
N TYR A 48 -1.78 7.75 12.62
CA TYR A 48 -2.43 9.05 12.81
C TYR A 48 -2.00 10.10 11.76
N THR A 49 -0.87 9.89 11.09
CA THR A 49 -0.38 10.76 10.01
C THR A 49 -1.11 10.59 8.68
N ASP A 50 -1.83 9.47 8.48
CA ASP A 50 -2.61 9.17 7.27
C ASP A 50 -4.12 9.09 7.54
N ALA A 51 -4.53 9.34 8.79
CA ALA A 51 -5.91 9.49 9.24
C ALA A 51 -6.41 10.96 9.15
N VAL A 52 -7.67 11.21 9.54
CA VAL A 52 -8.22 12.58 9.60
C VAL A 52 -7.47 13.40 10.66
N PRO A 53 -6.77 14.50 10.30
CA PRO A 53 -5.91 15.24 11.22
C PRO A 53 -6.68 15.77 12.43
N TYR A 54 -6.30 15.30 13.63
CA TYR A 54 -6.87 15.67 14.93
C TYR A 54 -8.41 15.68 15.01
N LEU A 55 -9.09 14.99 14.10
CA LEU A 55 -10.54 15.04 13.93
C LEU A 55 -11.10 16.48 13.77
N GLU A 56 -10.32 17.43 13.26
CA GLU A 56 -10.67 18.88 13.24
C GLU A 56 -11.94 19.19 12.45
N ASN A 57 -12.28 18.36 11.47
CA ASN A 57 -13.46 18.51 10.63
C ASN A 57 -14.39 17.29 10.70
N PHE A 58 -14.44 16.65 11.86
CA PHE A 58 -15.26 15.47 12.12
C PHE A 58 -15.90 15.54 13.51
N THR A 59 -17.21 15.32 13.63
CA THR A 59 -17.90 15.32 14.93
C THR A 59 -18.96 14.21 15.00
N PRO A 60 -18.83 13.26 15.95
CA PRO A 60 -19.85 12.24 16.18
C PRO A 60 -21.02 12.80 17.01
N THR A 61 -22.24 12.33 16.74
CA THR A 61 -23.42 12.60 17.58
C THR A 61 -23.32 11.95 18.95
N SER A 62 -22.47 10.93 19.11
CA SER A 62 -22.22 10.23 20.37
C SER A 62 -23.49 9.60 20.94
N LEU A 63 -24.21 8.84 20.10
CA LEU A 63 -25.45 8.15 20.49
C LEU A 63 -25.26 7.25 21.71
N THR A 64 -26.26 7.23 22.57
CA THR A 64 -26.32 6.41 23.78
C THR A 64 -27.45 5.37 23.67
N GLU A 65 -27.61 4.54 24.69
CA GLU A 65 -28.70 3.56 24.78
C GLU A 65 -30.09 4.20 24.59
N LYS A 66 -30.27 5.47 24.98
CA LYS A 66 -31.54 6.18 24.86
C LYS A 66 -31.98 6.33 23.40
N GLU A 67 -31.07 6.82 22.55
CA GLU A 67 -31.33 7.03 21.13
C GLU A 67 -31.55 5.70 20.41
N ILE A 68 -30.77 4.68 20.78
CA ILE A 68 -30.85 3.34 20.19
C ILE A 68 -32.19 2.66 20.56
N ALA A 69 -32.64 2.80 21.82
CA ALA A 69 -33.78 2.04 22.31
C ALA A 69 -35.14 2.73 22.13
N SER A 70 -35.19 4.07 22.06
CA SER A 70 -36.46 4.78 22.25
C SER A 70 -36.66 6.08 21.48
N SER A 71 -35.69 7.01 21.48
CA SER A 71 -35.92 8.36 20.95
C SER A 71 -35.51 8.54 19.48
N GLY A 72 -34.80 7.58 18.90
CA GLY A 72 -34.11 7.78 17.63
C GLY A 72 -32.96 8.80 17.76
N SER A 73 -32.29 9.09 16.64
CA SER A 73 -31.09 9.94 16.60
C SER A 73 -31.32 11.36 16.09
N SER A 74 -32.49 11.67 15.49
CA SER A 74 -32.74 12.97 14.83
C SER A 74 -32.60 14.19 15.74
N GLU A 75 -32.99 14.09 17.02
CA GLU A 75 -32.87 15.19 17.97
C GLU A 75 -31.40 15.50 18.30
N VAL A 76 -30.59 14.47 18.53
CA VAL A 76 -29.16 14.61 18.83
C VAL A 76 -28.39 15.10 17.61
N VAL A 77 -28.74 14.62 16.41
CA VAL A 77 -28.22 15.14 15.14
C VAL A 77 -28.54 16.63 15.01
N SER A 78 -29.79 17.03 15.22
CA SER A 78 -30.20 18.45 15.13
C SER A 78 -29.42 19.31 16.11
N ALA A 79 -29.30 18.86 17.37
CA ALA A 79 -28.52 19.57 18.39
C ALA A 79 -27.02 19.68 18.03
N THR A 80 -26.47 18.69 17.35
CA THR A 80 -25.07 18.70 16.88
C THR A 80 -24.89 19.69 15.73
N ILE A 81 -25.83 19.72 14.78
CA ILE A 81 -25.86 20.70 13.69
C ILE A 81 -25.88 22.13 14.25
N GLU A 82 -26.76 22.43 15.21
CA GLU A 82 -26.84 23.78 15.80
C GLU A 82 -25.55 24.22 16.48
N LYS A 83 -24.82 23.29 17.11
CA LYS A 83 -23.52 23.58 17.76
C LYS A 83 -22.41 23.86 16.75
N LEU A 84 -22.46 23.25 15.58
CA LEU A 84 -21.39 23.30 14.57
C LEU A 84 -21.64 24.33 13.47
N ARG A 85 -22.79 25.01 13.48
CA ARG A 85 -23.20 25.97 12.45
C ARG A 85 -22.42 27.27 12.57
N GLU A 86 -21.11 27.19 12.36
CA GLU A 86 -20.21 28.34 12.23
C GLU A 86 -20.11 28.78 10.75
N PRO A 87 -19.91 30.07 10.47
CA PRO A 87 -19.68 30.54 9.11
C PRO A 87 -18.42 29.90 8.49
N GLY A 88 -18.54 29.31 7.31
CA GLY A 88 -17.39 28.94 6.46
C GLY A 88 -17.12 27.45 6.27
N LYS A 89 -17.73 26.55 7.05
CA LYS A 89 -17.69 25.10 6.77
C LYS A 89 -19.07 24.57 6.36
N GLN A 90 -19.10 23.73 5.34
CA GLN A 90 -20.28 23.02 4.87
C GLN A 90 -20.43 21.72 5.66
N LEU A 91 -21.63 21.45 6.16
CA LEU A 91 -21.91 20.27 6.96
C LEU A 91 -22.41 19.14 6.06
N ILE A 92 -21.84 17.95 6.22
CA ILE A 92 -22.34 16.71 5.61
C ILE A 92 -22.63 15.70 6.73
N LEU A 93 -23.86 15.19 6.77
CA LEU A 93 -24.28 14.16 7.71
C LEU A 93 -24.00 12.78 7.11
N VAL A 94 -23.38 11.88 7.88
CA VAL A 94 -23.05 10.51 7.47
C VAL A 94 -23.59 9.54 8.51
N SER A 95 -24.25 8.46 8.09
CA SER A 95 -24.69 7.38 9.02
C SER A 95 -23.56 6.38 9.29
N SER A 96 -23.53 5.82 10.50
CA SER A 96 -22.79 4.61 10.83
C SER A 96 -23.67 3.35 10.67
N ALA A 97 -23.10 2.16 10.87
CA ALA A 97 -23.87 0.92 10.87
C ALA A 97 -24.99 0.94 11.93
N GLU A 98 -24.70 1.49 13.11
CA GLU A 98 -25.64 1.50 14.22
C GLU A 98 -26.79 2.49 13.99
N SER A 99 -26.52 3.68 13.44
CA SER A 99 -27.60 4.62 13.12
C SER A 99 -28.49 4.16 11.97
N GLU A 100 -27.94 3.41 11.01
CA GLU A 100 -28.72 2.74 9.97
C GLU A 100 -29.70 1.72 10.56
N MET A 101 -29.32 1.03 11.65
CA MET A 101 -30.23 0.12 12.35
C MET A 101 -31.31 0.85 13.16
N ILE A 102 -31.03 2.06 13.66
CA ILE A 102 -32.03 2.91 14.33
C ILE A 102 -33.09 3.40 13.32
N GLY A 103 -32.68 3.73 12.09
CA GLY A 103 -33.59 4.04 10.99
C GLY A 103 -34.28 5.41 11.11
N SER A 104 -33.64 6.39 11.72
CA SER A 104 -34.13 7.78 11.77
C SER A 104 -34.28 8.38 10.36
N ASP A 105 -35.37 9.10 10.09
CA ASP A 105 -35.59 9.81 8.82
C ASP A 105 -34.78 11.12 8.75
N HIS A 106 -33.48 10.99 8.53
CA HIS A 106 -32.57 12.13 8.42
C HIS A 106 -32.80 12.96 7.16
N GLU A 107 -33.21 12.35 6.05
CA GLU A 107 -33.52 13.08 4.81
C GLU A 107 -34.70 14.03 5.01
N GLY A 108 -35.80 13.53 5.57
CA GLY A 108 -36.98 14.35 5.90
C GLY A 108 -36.65 15.44 6.92
N MET A 109 -35.90 15.11 7.97
CA MET A 109 -35.47 16.05 9.00
C MET A 109 -34.61 17.19 8.42
N LEU A 110 -33.58 16.87 7.63
CA LEU A 110 -32.71 17.87 7.01
C LEU A 110 -33.48 18.73 6.01
N LYS A 111 -34.33 18.14 5.16
CA LYS A 111 -35.13 18.91 4.19
C LYS A 111 -36.02 19.96 4.87
N MET A 112 -36.57 19.65 6.04
CA MET A 112 -37.46 20.55 6.77
C MET A 112 -36.72 21.63 7.57
N LYS A 113 -35.58 21.31 8.20
CA LYS A 113 -34.89 22.19 9.16
C LYS A 113 -33.55 22.75 8.66
N TYR A 114 -32.86 22.02 7.81
CA TYR A 114 -31.48 22.26 7.38
C TYR A 114 -31.27 21.96 5.88
N PRO A 115 -32.00 22.65 4.96
CA PRO A 115 -32.04 22.29 3.54
C PRO A 115 -30.67 22.40 2.81
N ASP A 116 -29.70 23.07 3.42
CA ASP A 116 -28.34 23.22 2.87
C ASP A 116 -27.43 22.04 3.22
N ILE A 117 -27.81 21.22 4.21
CA ILE A 117 -27.02 20.06 4.66
C ILE A 117 -27.43 18.84 3.84
N ARG A 118 -26.44 18.06 3.39
CA ARG A 118 -26.66 16.81 2.65
C ARG A 118 -26.45 15.61 3.56
N PHE A 119 -27.24 14.56 3.37
CA PHE A 119 -27.10 13.29 4.07
C PHE A 119 -26.55 12.22 3.13
N PHE A 120 -25.51 11.52 3.59
CA PHE A 120 -24.95 10.35 2.93
C PHE A 120 -25.24 9.10 3.78
N PRO A 121 -26.18 8.24 3.37
CA PRO A 121 -26.36 6.94 4.00
C PRO A 121 -25.15 6.07 3.64
N SER A 122 -24.32 5.68 4.61
CA SER A 122 -23.04 5.02 4.34
C SER A 122 -23.13 3.56 3.89
N ASN A 123 -24.27 2.90 4.12
CA ASN A 123 -24.48 1.49 3.83
C ASN A 123 -23.36 0.63 4.46
N SER A 124 -23.04 0.93 5.73
CA SER A 124 -21.84 0.44 6.41
C SER A 124 -21.82 -1.09 6.54
N LEU A 125 -22.99 -1.73 6.67
CA LEU A 125 -23.11 -3.19 6.75
C LEU A 125 -23.13 -3.88 5.38
N GLY A 126 -23.49 -3.15 4.32
CA GLY A 126 -23.66 -3.71 2.98
C GLY A 126 -22.46 -3.51 2.05
N GLN A 127 -21.56 -2.57 2.36
CA GLN A 127 -20.45 -2.19 1.49
C GLN A 127 -19.12 -2.13 2.25
N ASN A 128 -18.07 -2.57 1.57
CA ASN A 128 -16.70 -2.44 2.06
C ASN A 128 -16.13 -1.03 1.79
N GLU A 129 -14.90 -0.82 2.24
CA GLU A 129 -14.19 0.44 2.11
C GLU A 129 -14.12 0.95 0.67
N TRP A 130 -13.72 0.11 -0.28
CA TRP A 130 -13.50 0.53 -1.67
C TRP A 130 -14.82 0.88 -2.37
N GLN A 131 -15.86 0.07 -2.16
CA GLN A 131 -17.21 0.37 -2.64
C GLN A 131 -17.76 1.67 -2.02
N GLY A 132 -17.51 1.88 -0.73
CA GLY A 132 -17.88 3.11 -0.02
C GLY A 132 -17.18 4.34 -0.58
N ARG A 133 -15.87 4.27 -0.84
CA ARG A 133 -15.09 5.39 -1.42
C ARG A 133 -15.57 5.72 -2.83
N ASP A 134 -15.74 4.71 -3.67
CA ASP A 134 -16.22 4.92 -5.05
C ASP A 134 -17.59 5.61 -5.08
N ARG A 135 -18.54 5.13 -4.25
CA ARG A 135 -19.87 5.73 -4.11
C ARG A 135 -19.81 7.13 -3.52
N ALA A 136 -18.94 7.39 -2.54
CA ALA A 136 -18.79 8.69 -1.92
C ALA A 136 -18.31 9.75 -2.93
N LEU A 137 -17.34 9.41 -3.79
CA LEU A 137 -16.86 10.30 -4.86
C LEU A 137 -17.97 10.61 -5.88
N GLN A 138 -18.68 9.57 -6.34
CA GLN A 138 -19.80 9.75 -7.27
C GLN A 138 -20.90 10.63 -6.65
N TRP A 139 -21.29 10.33 -5.41
CA TRP A 139 -22.35 11.05 -4.71
C TRP A 139 -21.99 12.52 -4.52
N LEU A 140 -20.76 12.84 -4.13
CA LEU A 140 -20.31 14.22 -4.02
C LEU A 140 -20.47 14.97 -5.35
N PHE A 141 -20.10 14.35 -6.48
CA PHE A 141 -20.30 14.98 -7.78
C PHE A 141 -21.80 15.19 -8.08
N GLU A 142 -22.65 14.18 -7.86
CA GLU A 142 -24.10 14.29 -8.09
C GLU A 142 -24.76 15.37 -7.23
N GLN A 143 -24.33 15.53 -5.98
CA GLN A 143 -24.91 16.51 -5.06
C GLN A 143 -24.44 17.95 -5.30
N PHE A 144 -23.25 18.13 -5.84
CA PHE A 144 -22.59 19.43 -5.94
C PHE A 144 -22.23 19.84 -7.38
N ASP A 145 -22.67 19.10 -8.39
CA ASP A 145 -22.59 19.54 -9.78
C ASP A 145 -23.54 20.72 -10.06
N ASP A 146 -23.10 21.66 -10.88
CA ASP A 146 -23.88 22.86 -11.24
C ASP A 146 -24.87 22.63 -12.40
N GLY A 147 -24.94 21.40 -12.94
CA GLY A 147 -25.81 21.01 -14.04
C GLY A 147 -25.44 21.62 -15.40
N LYS A 148 -24.39 22.45 -15.49
CA LYS A 148 -23.96 23.06 -16.75
C LYS A 148 -23.24 22.04 -17.62
N THR A 149 -23.29 22.25 -18.93
CA THR A 149 -22.46 21.48 -19.87
C THR A 149 -20.98 21.72 -19.59
N ALA A 150 -20.17 20.66 -19.68
CA ALA A 150 -18.73 20.75 -19.51
C ALA A 150 -18.10 21.73 -20.51
N SER A 151 -17.30 22.66 -20.00
CA SER A 151 -16.45 23.55 -20.79
C SER A 151 -15.01 23.08 -20.64
N VAL A 152 -14.63 22.08 -21.45
CA VAL A 152 -13.32 21.41 -21.40
C VAL A 152 -12.19 22.42 -21.60
N LYS A 153 -11.20 22.39 -20.71
CA LYS A 153 -9.98 23.20 -20.77
C LYS A 153 -8.84 22.35 -21.36
N PRO A 154 -8.40 22.59 -22.60
CA PRO A 154 -7.35 21.78 -23.23
C PRO A 154 -6.06 21.73 -22.41
N GLY A 155 -5.38 20.59 -22.39
CA GLY A 155 -4.10 20.42 -21.70
C GLY A 155 -4.21 20.23 -20.18
N THR A 156 -5.44 20.19 -19.63
CA THR A 156 -5.67 20.02 -18.18
C THR A 156 -5.92 18.57 -17.80
N VAL A 157 -5.37 18.15 -16.67
CA VAL A 157 -5.51 16.79 -16.15
C VAL A 157 -6.00 16.85 -14.72
N SER A 158 -7.08 16.14 -14.40
CA SER A 158 -7.51 15.95 -13.00
C SER A 158 -7.14 14.57 -12.50
N ILE A 159 -6.75 14.49 -11.24
CA ILE A 159 -6.45 13.24 -10.55
C ILE A 159 -7.63 12.92 -9.62
N ILE A 160 -8.18 11.71 -9.71
CA ILE A 160 -9.24 11.21 -8.83
C ILE A 160 -8.69 10.06 -7.99
N GLY A 161 -9.02 10.05 -6.69
CA GLY A 161 -8.73 8.95 -5.79
C GLY A 161 -8.04 9.32 -4.47
N PRO A 162 -6.99 10.16 -4.43
CA PRO A 162 -6.26 10.40 -3.18
C PRO A 162 -7.19 10.96 -2.09
N THR A 163 -7.24 10.25 -0.97
CA THR A 163 -8.08 10.46 0.21
C THR A 163 -7.29 10.05 1.46
N TYR A 164 -7.81 10.32 2.67
CA TYR A 164 -7.20 9.76 3.87
C TYR A 164 -7.30 8.23 3.89
N GLY A 165 -6.30 7.58 4.47
CA GLY A 165 -6.26 6.13 4.56
C GLY A 165 -5.86 5.36 3.31
N CYS A 166 -5.43 6.04 2.25
CA CYS A 166 -4.76 5.38 1.14
C CYS A 166 -3.26 5.26 1.42
N PHE A 167 -2.73 4.04 1.37
CA PHE A 167 -1.31 3.77 1.60
C PHE A 167 -0.41 4.61 0.69
N ASN A 168 0.64 5.23 1.25
CA ASN A 168 1.71 5.94 0.53
C ASN A 168 1.24 7.06 -0.43
N SER A 169 -0.01 7.51 -0.30
CA SER A 169 -0.66 8.46 -1.20
C SER A 169 0.14 9.76 -1.44
N PRO A 170 0.76 10.41 -0.43
CA PRO A 170 1.52 11.63 -0.67
C PRO A 170 2.70 11.47 -1.66
N SER A 171 3.45 10.37 -1.52
CA SER A 171 4.58 10.07 -2.40
C SER A 171 4.13 9.70 -3.81
N ASP A 172 3.12 8.84 -3.92
CA ASP A 172 2.59 8.41 -5.22
C ASP A 172 1.96 9.59 -5.98
N LEU A 173 1.14 10.39 -5.31
CA LEU A 173 0.55 11.60 -5.89
C LEU A 173 1.61 12.59 -6.39
N PHE A 174 2.69 12.80 -5.63
CA PHE A 174 3.77 13.69 -6.06
C PHE A 174 4.43 13.21 -7.35
N GLU A 175 4.70 11.90 -7.48
CA GLU A 175 5.25 11.33 -8.69
C GLU A 175 4.27 11.45 -9.87
N ILE A 176 2.98 11.15 -9.67
CA ILE A 176 1.98 11.24 -10.75
C ILE A 176 1.85 12.68 -11.27
N ARG A 177 1.87 13.68 -10.38
CA ARG A 177 1.89 15.10 -10.79
C ARG A 177 3.11 15.42 -11.65
N ARG A 178 4.29 14.97 -11.24
CA ARG A 178 5.55 15.16 -11.97
C ARG A 178 5.49 14.53 -13.36
N LEU A 179 4.93 13.32 -13.48
CA LEU A 179 4.76 12.63 -14.76
C LEU A 179 3.78 13.37 -15.69
N ILE A 180 2.66 13.87 -15.15
CA ILE A 180 1.68 14.67 -15.91
C ILE A 180 2.34 15.94 -16.48
N GLU A 181 3.02 16.71 -15.63
CA GLU A 181 3.70 17.95 -16.02
C GLU A 181 4.82 17.70 -17.05
N GLY A 182 5.59 16.61 -16.83
CA GLY A 182 6.63 16.15 -17.74
C GLY A 182 6.09 15.77 -19.12
N ALA A 183 4.96 15.07 -19.18
CA ALA A 183 4.29 14.69 -20.42
C ALA A 183 3.66 15.88 -21.18
N GLY A 184 3.45 17.01 -20.50
CA GLY A 184 2.92 18.23 -21.11
C GLY A 184 1.60 18.73 -20.56
N GLY A 185 0.98 17.99 -19.65
CA GLY A 185 -0.27 18.39 -19.00
C GLY A 185 -0.08 19.37 -17.86
N SER A 186 -1.19 19.96 -17.42
CA SER A 186 -1.27 20.79 -16.22
C SER A 186 -2.28 20.18 -15.25
N VAL A 187 -1.88 19.97 -14.00
CA VAL A 187 -2.79 19.41 -12.98
C VAL A 187 -3.82 20.47 -12.61
N HIS A 188 -5.10 20.15 -12.83
CA HIS A 188 -6.22 21.08 -12.62
C HIS A 188 -6.91 20.84 -11.28
N HIS A 189 -7.31 19.61 -11.00
CA HIS A 189 -7.86 19.22 -9.69
C HIS A 189 -7.21 17.94 -9.17
N ILE A 190 -7.07 17.87 -7.85
CA ILE A 190 -6.72 16.64 -7.13
C ILE A 190 -7.89 16.34 -6.21
N TYR A 191 -8.73 15.42 -6.65
CA TYR A 191 -10.02 15.16 -6.06
C TYR A 191 -10.01 13.85 -5.26
N PRO A 192 -10.50 13.85 -4.01
CA PRO A 192 -11.04 14.99 -3.24
C PRO A 192 -10.04 15.77 -2.37
N ILE A 193 -8.84 15.23 -2.07
CA ILE A 193 -7.95 15.74 -1.00
C ILE A 193 -7.46 17.20 -1.12
N ASP A 194 -7.50 17.81 -2.31
CA ASP A 194 -7.10 19.21 -2.52
C ASP A 194 -8.28 20.10 -2.98
N SER A 195 -9.51 19.59 -2.87
CA SER A 195 -10.72 20.22 -3.40
C SER A 195 -11.61 20.80 -2.29
N SER A 196 -12.45 21.74 -2.69
CA SER A 196 -13.59 22.25 -1.91
C SER A 196 -14.89 21.84 -2.60
N LEU A 197 -16.05 21.93 -1.95
CA LEU A 197 -17.33 21.55 -2.57
C LEU A 197 -17.64 22.34 -3.85
N HIS A 198 -17.27 23.63 -3.89
CA HIS A 198 -17.47 24.47 -5.07
C HIS A 198 -16.56 24.11 -6.26
N ASP A 199 -15.46 23.37 -6.02
CA ASP A 199 -14.54 22.92 -7.07
C ASP A 199 -15.07 21.66 -7.79
N ILE A 200 -15.98 20.93 -7.17
CA ILE A 200 -16.41 19.58 -7.61
C ILE A 200 -16.99 19.61 -9.02
N SER A 201 -17.88 20.56 -9.30
CA SER A 201 -18.49 20.66 -10.63
C SER A 201 -17.46 20.94 -11.71
N ALA A 202 -16.33 21.59 -11.39
CA ALA A 202 -15.30 21.91 -12.36
C ALA A 202 -14.48 20.69 -12.82
N LEU A 203 -14.60 19.53 -12.16
CA LEU A 203 -13.94 18.28 -12.57
C LEU A 203 -14.27 17.87 -14.00
N LYS A 204 -15.53 18.07 -14.44
CA LYS A 204 -15.98 17.76 -15.81
C LYS A 204 -15.30 18.62 -16.89
N ASN A 205 -14.68 19.73 -16.49
CA ASN A 205 -13.99 20.64 -17.39
C ASN A 205 -12.54 20.22 -17.68
N SER A 206 -12.04 19.14 -17.09
CA SER A 206 -10.70 18.64 -17.39
C SER A 206 -10.65 17.90 -18.72
N ASP A 207 -9.50 17.99 -19.39
CA ASP A 207 -9.26 17.34 -20.68
C ASP A 207 -9.12 15.82 -20.53
N VAL A 208 -8.31 15.41 -19.54
CA VAL A 208 -8.04 14.00 -19.20
C VAL A 208 -8.22 13.78 -17.70
N ILE A 209 -8.69 12.58 -17.33
CA ILE A 209 -8.77 12.13 -15.94
C ILE A 209 -7.71 11.06 -15.70
N VAL A 210 -7.02 11.14 -14.57
CA VAL A 210 -6.11 10.11 -14.07
C VAL A 210 -6.70 9.50 -12.81
N LEU A 211 -6.94 8.19 -12.83
CA LEU A 211 -7.30 7.43 -11.65
C LEU A 211 -6.02 7.02 -10.92
N LEU A 212 -5.91 7.39 -9.64
CA LEU A 212 -4.75 7.02 -8.85
C LEU A 212 -4.79 5.54 -8.44
N TYR A 213 -5.98 5.01 -8.15
CA TYR A 213 -6.18 3.66 -7.63
C TYR A 213 -7.12 2.86 -8.54
N HIS A 214 -6.98 1.53 -8.57
CA HIS A 214 -7.81 0.59 -9.34
C HIS A 214 -9.06 0.14 -8.57
N GLU A 215 -9.06 0.31 -7.26
CA GLU A 215 -10.10 -0.18 -6.35
C GLU A 215 -11.32 0.74 -6.31
N PHE A 216 -11.16 2.03 -6.64
CA PHE A 216 -12.24 3.03 -6.60
C PHE A 216 -11.94 4.26 -7.47
N GLY A 217 -12.98 5.04 -7.77
CA GLY A 217 -12.95 6.29 -8.54
C GLY A 217 -13.41 6.12 -10.00
N SER A 218 -13.47 4.88 -10.51
CA SER A 218 -13.85 4.59 -11.90
C SER A 218 -15.27 5.03 -12.21
N THR A 219 -16.22 4.84 -11.29
CA THR A 219 -17.63 5.22 -11.50
C THR A 219 -17.76 6.72 -11.79
N LEU A 220 -17.08 7.55 -11.00
CA LEU A 220 -17.04 8.99 -11.24
C LEU A 220 -16.34 9.32 -12.54
N ALA A 221 -15.15 8.76 -12.79
CA ALA A 221 -14.40 9.04 -14.01
C ALA A 221 -15.18 8.70 -15.29
N GLU A 222 -15.92 7.59 -15.30
CA GLU A 222 -16.81 7.20 -16.39
C GLU A 222 -17.96 8.21 -16.57
N SER A 223 -18.58 8.67 -15.48
CA SER A 223 -19.68 9.64 -15.54
C SER A 223 -19.28 11.01 -16.11
N LEU A 224 -18.00 11.40 -15.97
CA LEU A 224 -17.47 12.65 -16.54
C LEU A 224 -17.29 12.58 -18.06
N GLY A 225 -17.29 11.37 -18.64
CA GLY A 225 -17.19 11.14 -20.09
C GLY A 225 -15.92 11.71 -20.72
N ARG A 226 -14.81 11.74 -19.96
CA ARG A 226 -13.48 12.18 -20.42
C ARG A 226 -12.58 10.96 -20.65
N PRO A 227 -11.51 11.08 -21.47
CA PRO A 227 -10.46 10.07 -21.51
C PRO A 227 -9.89 9.80 -20.10
N VAL A 228 -9.75 8.53 -19.76
CA VAL A 228 -9.24 8.08 -18.44
C VAL A 228 -7.95 7.31 -18.62
N LEU A 229 -6.93 7.66 -17.84
CA LEU A 229 -5.70 6.88 -17.68
C LEU A 229 -5.56 6.39 -16.25
N GLN A 230 -4.99 5.21 -16.07
CA GLN A 230 -4.58 4.73 -14.76
C GLN A 230 -3.19 5.26 -14.42
N ALA A 231 -2.97 5.66 -13.16
CA ALA A 231 -1.64 5.91 -12.64
C ALA A 231 -0.73 4.67 -12.80
N PRO A 232 0.48 4.82 -13.38
CA PRO A 232 1.28 3.68 -13.80
C PRO A 232 2.14 3.08 -12.68
N PHE A 233 2.44 1.79 -12.81
CA PHE A 233 3.38 1.09 -11.94
C PHE A 233 4.51 0.43 -12.76
N GLY A 234 5.76 0.60 -12.34
CA GLY A 234 6.92 0.01 -13.04
C GLY A 234 7.38 0.83 -14.25
N LEU A 235 8.22 0.25 -15.10
CA LEU A 235 8.88 0.95 -16.20
C LEU A 235 7.98 1.00 -17.44
N GLU A 236 7.36 -0.13 -17.80
CA GLU A 236 6.62 -0.25 -19.05
C GLU A 236 5.32 0.53 -18.99
N GLU A 237 4.53 0.36 -17.91
CA GLU A 237 3.30 1.14 -17.75
C GLU A 237 3.58 2.64 -17.62
N THR A 238 4.68 3.03 -16.99
CA THR A 238 5.02 4.46 -16.88
C THR A 238 5.39 5.05 -18.24
N LYS A 239 6.10 4.29 -19.07
CA LYS A 239 6.37 4.67 -20.45
C LYS A 239 5.06 4.82 -21.25
N GLU A 240 4.16 3.84 -21.16
CA GLU A 240 2.86 3.86 -21.84
C GLU A 240 1.99 5.03 -21.37
N PHE A 241 1.96 5.30 -20.06
CA PHE A 241 1.25 6.43 -19.48
C PHE A 241 1.77 7.77 -20.01
N ILE A 242 3.09 8.01 -20.00
CA ILE A 242 3.67 9.27 -20.50
C ILE A 242 3.32 9.50 -21.96
N LEU A 243 3.49 8.48 -22.81
CA LEU A 243 3.24 8.59 -24.26
C LEU A 243 1.73 8.67 -24.57
N GLY A 244 0.92 7.89 -23.87
CA GLY A 244 -0.54 7.91 -23.99
C GLY A 244 -1.13 9.25 -23.57
N LEU A 245 -0.66 9.81 -22.45
CA LEU A 245 -1.05 11.16 -22.01
C LEU A 245 -0.60 12.21 -23.03
N GLY A 246 0.63 12.12 -23.54
CA GLY A 246 1.11 13.01 -24.61
C GLY A 246 0.23 12.96 -25.86
N THR A 247 -0.28 11.79 -26.24
CA THR A 247 -1.20 11.65 -27.38
C THR A 247 -2.55 12.30 -27.10
N LEU A 248 -3.12 12.07 -25.91
CA LEU A 248 -4.42 12.65 -25.52
C LEU A 248 -4.38 14.18 -25.42
N LEU A 249 -3.22 14.73 -25.04
CA LEU A 249 -3.03 16.18 -24.88
C LEU A 249 -2.42 16.87 -26.11
N HIS A 250 -2.10 16.12 -27.17
CA HIS A 250 -1.37 16.63 -28.34
C HIS A 250 0.00 17.26 -28.00
N THR A 251 0.73 16.62 -27.08
CA THR A 251 2.07 17.01 -26.60
C THR A 251 3.11 15.90 -26.80
N GLU A 252 2.98 15.10 -27.86
CA GLU A 252 3.77 13.89 -28.12
C GLU A 252 5.29 14.16 -28.14
N GLU A 253 5.73 15.27 -28.74
CA GLU A 253 7.15 15.65 -28.77
C GLU A 253 7.69 15.90 -27.34
N LYS A 254 6.94 16.64 -26.52
CA LYS A 254 7.31 16.94 -25.14
C LYS A 254 7.34 15.67 -24.29
N ALA A 255 6.34 14.80 -24.42
CA ALA A 255 6.29 13.51 -23.74
C ALA A 255 7.50 12.62 -24.12
N ALA A 256 7.86 12.54 -25.40
CA ALA A 256 9.02 11.78 -25.87
C ALA A 256 10.35 12.35 -25.35
N LEU A 257 10.49 13.68 -25.32
CA LEU A 257 11.67 14.35 -24.74
C LEU A 257 11.78 14.10 -23.24
N PHE A 258 10.66 14.17 -22.51
CA PHE A 258 10.61 13.88 -21.08
C PHE A 258 11.00 12.42 -20.79
N LEU A 259 10.45 11.45 -21.51
CA LEU A 259 10.84 10.04 -21.37
C LEU A 259 12.33 9.81 -21.67
N LYS A 260 12.90 10.51 -22.66
CA LYS A 260 14.35 10.45 -22.95
C LYS A 260 15.18 11.04 -21.81
N HIS A 261 14.68 12.09 -21.16
CA HIS A 261 15.31 12.67 -19.97
C HIS A 261 15.26 11.70 -18.80
N GLU A 262 14.10 11.10 -18.51
CA GLU A 262 13.90 10.10 -17.46
C GLU A 262 14.90 8.95 -17.54
N LYS A 263 15.15 8.43 -18.74
CA LYS A 263 16.15 7.38 -18.99
C LYS A 263 17.58 7.78 -18.61
N LYS A 264 17.89 9.08 -18.62
CA LYS A 264 19.22 9.63 -18.32
C LYS A 264 19.35 10.13 -16.88
N THR A 265 18.24 10.35 -16.19
CA THR A 265 18.20 10.89 -14.82
C THR A 265 17.56 9.88 -13.88
N THR A 266 16.24 9.92 -13.73
CA THR A 266 15.48 9.09 -12.77
C THR A 266 15.83 7.60 -12.88
N LEU A 267 15.88 7.06 -14.09
CA LEU A 267 16.13 5.63 -14.33
C LEU A 267 17.62 5.25 -14.40
N LYS A 268 18.53 6.23 -14.30
CA LYS A 268 19.98 5.99 -14.40
C LYS A 268 20.50 4.97 -13.37
N PRO A 269 20.08 4.99 -12.09
CA PRO A 269 20.55 4.01 -11.10
C PRO A 269 20.20 2.57 -11.47
N LEU A 270 19.02 2.33 -12.04
CA LEU A 270 18.62 0.98 -12.46
C LEU A 270 19.54 0.46 -13.57
N TRP A 271 19.90 1.32 -14.52
CA TRP A 271 20.82 0.97 -15.59
C TRP A 271 22.23 0.65 -15.08
N ASP A 272 22.67 1.35 -14.03
CA ASP A 272 23.97 1.11 -13.40
C ASP A 272 23.97 -0.21 -12.62
N LEU A 273 22.88 -0.53 -11.92
CA LEU A 273 22.68 -1.84 -11.26
C LEU A 273 22.59 -2.98 -12.27
N TRP A 274 21.89 -2.78 -13.39
CA TRP A 274 21.72 -3.80 -14.43
C TRP A 274 23.05 -4.18 -15.13
N ARG A 275 23.99 -3.23 -15.23
CA ARG A 275 25.34 -3.49 -15.77
C ARG A 275 26.29 -4.08 -14.73
N GLY A 276 25.93 -4.03 -13.46
CA GLY A 276 26.69 -4.63 -12.38
C GLY A 276 26.29 -6.08 -12.11
N PRO A 277 26.94 -6.73 -11.13
CA PRO A 277 26.62 -8.10 -10.74
C PRO A 277 25.21 -8.25 -10.14
N GLN A 278 24.54 -7.14 -9.77
CA GLN A 278 23.23 -7.17 -9.15
C GLN A 278 22.13 -7.65 -10.11
N ALA A 279 22.33 -7.52 -11.42
CA ALA A 279 21.40 -8.06 -12.41
C ALA A 279 21.21 -9.58 -12.27
N GLU A 280 22.27 -10.30 -11.86
CA GLU A 280 22.21 -11.74 -11.64
C GLU A 280 21.38 -12.11 -10.39
N TRP A 281 21.15 -11.16 -9.48
CA TRP A 281 20.36 -11.42 -8.29
C TRP A 281 18.87 -11.50 -8.60
N PHE A 282 18.35 -10.62 -9.47
CA PHE A 282 16.90 -10.48 -9.65
C PHE A 282 16.17 -11.79 -9.97
N PRO A 283 16.65 -12.66 -10.89
CA PRO A 283 15.99 -13.94 -11.17
C PRO A 283 15.96 -14.92 -9.99
N THR A 284 16.81 -14.72 -8.99
CA THR A 284 16.88 -15.56 -7.78
C THR A 284 16.01 -15.04 -6.65
N ILE A 285 15.53 -13.79 -6.75
CA ILE A 285 14.72 -13.16 -5.72
C ILE A 285 13.31 -13.76 -5.75
N ARG A 286 12.85 -14.21 -4.58
CA ARG A 286 11.49 -14.74 -4.41
C ARG A 286 10.69 -13.78 -3.54
N PHE A 287 9.58 -13.27 -4.05
CA PHE A 287 8.74 -12.32 -3.32
C PHE A 287 7.27 -12.74 -3.27
N GLY A 288 6.56 -12.26 -2.27
CA GLY A 288 5.10 -12.37 -2.16
C GLY A 288 4.48 -11.00 -1.93
N VAL A 289 3.22 -10.82 -2.32
CA VAL A 289 2.46 -9.58 -2.16
C VAL A 289 1.08 -9.85 -1.56
N ALA A 290 0.69 -9.08 -0.56
CA ALA A 290 -0.65 -9.04 0.02
C ALA A 290 -1.03 -7.57 0.28
N ALA A 291 -1.64 -6.92 -0.70
CA ALA A 291 -1.91 -5.48 -0.69
C ALA A 291 -3.20 -5.16 -1.45
N SER A 292 -3.62 -3.90 -1.48
CA SER A 292 -4.77 -3.51 -2.30
C SER A 292 -4.47 -3.76 -3.79
N LYS A 293 -5.51 -4.01 -4.59
CA LYS A 293 -5.46 -4.30 -6.03
C LYS A 293 -4.36 -3.57 -6.81
N THR A 294 -4.24 -2.26 -6.62
CA THR A 294 -3.27 -1.38 -7.28
C THR A 294 -1.83 -1.82 -6.99
N TYR A 295 -1.49 -1.99 -5.71
CA TYR A 295 -0.15 -2.37 -5.29
C TYR A 295 0.13 -3.83 -5.58
N ALA A 296 -0.83 -4.73 -5.36
CA ALA A 296 -0.70 -6.16 -5.65
C ALA A 296 -0.38 -6.40 -7.13
N ARG A 297 -1.20 -5.85 -8.02
CA ARG A 297 -0.99 -5.95 -9.47
C ARG A 297 0.28 -5.23 -9.92
N GLY A 298 0.53 -4.03 -9.42
CA GLY A 298 1.69 -3.23 -9.80
C GLY A 298 3.02 -3.88 -9.43
N LEU A 299 3.15 -4.37 -8.20
CA LEU A 299 4.34 -5.07 -7.73
C LEU A 299 4.57 -6.38 -8.48
N GLU A 300 3.52 -7.17 -8.73
CA GLU A 300 3.61 -8.40 -9.51
C GLU A 300 4.10 -8.12 -10.93
N LYS A 301 3.48 -7.17 -11.64
CA LYS A 301 3.83 -6.83 -13.01
C LYS A 301 5.25 -6.26 -13.10
N PHE A 302 5.61 -5.33 -12.23
CA PHE A 302 6.93 -4.71 -12.26
C PHE A 302 8.04 -5.68 -11.81
N LEU A 303 7.98 -6.19 -10.58
CA LEU A 303 9.06 -7.01 -10.03
C LEU A 303 9.14 -8.37 -10.72
N GLY A 304 7.98 -8.99 -11.01
CA GLY A 304 7.91 -10.28 -11.68
C GLY A 304 8.08 -10.16 -13.20
N GLY A 305 7.18 -9.40 -13.83
CA GLY A 305 7.09 -9.30 -15.30
C GLY A 305 8.24 -8.53 -15.95
N GLU A 306 8.67 -7.41 -15.36
CA GLU A 306 9.71 -6.56 -15.96
C GLU A 306 11.11 -6.85 -15.43
N MET A 307 11.24 -7.08 -14.12
CA MET A 307 12.54 -7.28 -13.46
C MET A 307 12.96 -8.76 -13.34
N GLY A 308 12.07 -9.69 -13.70
CA GLY A 308 12.36 -11.13 -13.75
C GLY A 308 12.45 -11.83 -12.39
N MET A 309 11.99 -11.20 -11.31
CA MET A 309 11.94 -11.82 -9.98
C MET A 309 10.84 -12.89 -9.93
N GLN A 310 10.96 -13.84 -9.00
CA GLN A 310 9.99 -14.91 -8.83
C GLN A 310 8.86 -14.47 -7.91
N CYS A 311 7.72 -14.11 -8.49
CA CYS A 311 6.49 -13.88 -7.73
C CYS A 311 5.92 -15.22 -7.25
N LEU A 312 5.89 -15.43 -5.93
CA LEU A 312 5.38 -16.65 -5.31
C LEU A 312 3.86 -16.61 -5.16
N PHE A 313 3.32 -15.44 -4.88
CA PHE A 313 1.90 -15.12 -4.81
C PHE A 313 1.72 -13.59 -4.84
N SER A 314 0.59 -13.14 -5.37
CA SER A 314 0.12 -11.76 -5.32
C SER A 314 -1.37 -11.76 -5.04
N PHE A 315 -1.78 -11.18 -3.92
CA PHE A 315 -3.18 -11.16 -3.48
C PHE A 315 -3.70 -9.73 -3.38
N ASP A 316 -4.86 -9.49 -3.99
CA ASP A 316 -5.72 -8.37 -3.62
C ASP A 316 -6.28 -8.65 -2.23
N SER A 317 -5.82 -7.88 -1.26
CA SER A 317 -6.19 -8.05 0.14
C SER A 317 -7.69 -7.93 0.37
N SER A 318 -8.41 -7.16 -0.45
CA SER A 318 -9.85 -6.95 -0.27
C SER A 318 -10.71 -8.15 -0.68
N GLU A 319 -10.17 -9.03 -1.54
CA GLU A 319 -10.88 -10.22 -2.03
C GLU A 319 -10.32 -11.52 -1.44
N ALA A 320 -9.05 -11.53 -1.06
CA ALA A 320 -8.38 -12.73 -0.58
C ALA A 320 -8.82 -13.16 0.83
N ASP A 321 -8.98 -14.47 1.02
CA ASP A 321 -9.17 -15.06 2.35
C ASP A 321 -7.85 -15.02 3.12
N ASN A 322 -7.82 -14.32 4.25
CA ASN A 322 -6.61 -14.18 5.09
C ASN A 322 -6.05 -15.54 5.58
N THR A 323 -6.87 -16.59 5.67
CA THR A 323 -6.39 -17.95 5.97
C THR A 323 -5.55 -18.50 4.82
N VAL A 324 -5.96 -18.25 3.58
CA VAL A 324 -5.20 -18.66 2.38
C VAL A 324 -3.87 -17.91 2.32
N VAL A 325 -3.89 -16.58 2.53
CA VAL A 325 -2.68 -15.76 2.55
C VAL A 325 -1.67 -16.28 3.58
N ARG A 326 -2.14 -16.58 4.80
CA ARG A 326 -1.28 -17.12 5.88
C ARG A 326 -0.70 -18.49 5.53
N ASN A 327 -1.50 -19.38 4.94
CA ASN A 327 -1.02 -20.70 4.50
C ASN A 327 0.06 -20.56 3.42
N GLU A 328 -0.10 -19.64 2.47
CA GLU A 328 0.88 -19.35 1.43
C GLU A 328 2.18 -18.80 2.01
N ILE A 329 2.09 -17.85 2.97
CA ILE A 329 3.26 -17.33 3.70
C ILE A 329 3.98 -18.48 4.41
N GLN A 330 3.25 -19.35 5.11
CA GLN A 330 3.82 -20.49 5.84
C GLN A 330 4.50 -21.50 4.92
N GLN A 331 3.88 -21.83 3.79
CA GLN A 331 4.40 -22.85 2.88
C GLN A 331 5.56 -22.36 2.04
N LYS A 332 5.49 -21.12 1.55
CA LYS A 332 6.42 -20.61 0.54
C LYS A 332 7.57 -19.77 1.10
N GLN A 333 7.35 -19.11 2.25
CA GLN A 333 8.28 -18.21 2.95
C GLN A 333 9.16 -17.37 1.99
N PRO A 334 8.58 -16.34 1.33
CA PRO A 334 9.34 -15.54 0.37
C PRO A 334 10.53 -14.84 1.03
N GLN A 335 11.54 -14.46 0.24
CA GLN A 335 12.64 -13.63 0.74
C GLN A 335 12.16 -12.22 1.06
N PHE A 336 11.24 -11.68 0.25
CA PHE A 336 10.59 -10.39 0.46
C PHE A 336 9.08 -10.56 0.53
N LEU A 337 8.44 -9.97 1.54
CA LEU A 337 6.98 -9.90 1.63
C LEU A 337 6.55 -8.43 1.62
N PHE A 338 5.86 -8.04 0.57
CA PHE A 338 5.17 -6.77 0.47
C PHE A 338 3.78 -6.93 1.08
N GLY A 339 3.49 -6.30 2.22
CA GLY A 339 2.20 -6.54 2.86
C GLY A 339 1.80 -5.59 3.97
N ARG A 340 0.82 -6.03 4.76
CA ARG A 340 0.16 -5.30 5.85
C ARG A 340 0.62 -5.83 7.21
N ILE A 341 0.13 -5.24 8.31
CA ILE A 341 0.51 -5.67 9.66
C ILE A 341 0.12 -7.12 9.96
N VAL A 342 -1.03 -7.57 9.47
CA VAL A 342 -1.50 -8.97 9.66
C VAL A 342 -0.55 -9.98 9.03
N ASP A 343 0.04 -9.62 7.88
CA ASP A 343 1.01 -10.45 7.17
C ASP A 343 2.36 -10.46 7.91
N LYS A 344 2.77 -9.30 8.45
CA LYS A 344 3.95 -9.19 9.32
C LYS A 344 3.81 -10.00 10.62
N ILE A 345 2.63 -10.02 11.23
CA ILE A 345 2.34 -10.86 12.40
C ILE A 345 2.51 -12.33 12.04
N CYS A 346 1.97 -12.77 10.89
CA CYS A 346 2.15 -14.13 10.41
C CYS A 346 3.62 -14.51 10.25
N LEU A 347 4.46 -13.60 9.71
CA LEU A 347 5.91 -13.84 9.63
C LEU A 347 6.56 -13.98 11.01
N ALA A 348 6.16 -13.16 11.98
CA ALA A 348 6.70 -13.20 13.33
C ALA A 348 6.33 -14.50 14.06
N GLU A 349 5.09 -14.98 13.92
CA GLU A 349 4.63 -16.26 14.49
C GLU A 349 5.40 -17.47 13.91
N LEU A 350 5.91 -17.34 12.68
CA LEU A 350 6.69 -18.37 12.00
C LEU A 350 8.21 -18.28 12.26
N ASP A 351 8.69 -17.25 12.97
CA ASP A 351 10.11 -16.85 13.00
C ASP A 351 10.75 -16.78 11.60
N ALA A 352 9.97 -16.35 10.61
CA ALA A 352 10.39 -16.33 9.22
C ALA A 352 11.55 -15.34 8.99
N LYS A 353 12.54 -15.73 8.19
CA LYS A 353 13.68 -14.86 7.81
C LYS A 353 13.37 -13.96 6.60
N THR A 354 12.09 -13.71 6.36
CA THR A 354 11.58 -12.85 5.29
C THR A 354 11.81 -11.38 5.61
N ARG A 355 12.30 -10.61 4.64
CA ARG A 355 12.32 -9.16 4.71
C ARG A 355 10.92 -8.61 4.44
N PHE A 356 10.29 -8.07 5.47
CA PHE A 356 9.00 -7.40 5.34
C PHE A 356 9.15 -5.98 4.78
N VAL A 357 8.41 -5.66 3.72
CA VAL A 357 8.27 -4.33 3.14
C VAL A 357 6.80 -3.90 3.27
N PRO A 358 6.49 -2.81 3.97
CA PRO A 358 5.12 -2.31 4.09
C PRO A 358 4.57 -1.90 2.72
N ALA A 359 3.39 -2.40 2.35
CA ALA A 359 2.76 -2.15 1.04
C ALA A 359 1.23 -1.94 1.11
N GLY A 360 0.68 -1.74 2.31
CA GLY A 360 -0.76 -1.52 2.48
C GLY A 360 -1.15 -1.32 3.95
N PHE A 361 -2.38 -0.84 4.15
CA PHE A 361 -3.04 -0.80 5.45
C PHE A 361 -3.92 -2.04 5.67
N PRO A 362 -4.23 -2.42 6.92
CA PRO A 362 -3.83 -1.77 8.18
C PRO A 362 -2.34 -1.94 8.52
N GLY A 363 -1.77 -0.96 9.23
CA GLY A 363 -0.42 -1.04 9.77
C GLY A 363 0.15 0.28 10.31
N PRO A 364 0.88 0.25 11.45
CA PRO A 364 1.43 1.45 12.07
C PRO A 364 2.69 1.90 11.33
N ILE A 365 2.50 2.64 10.24
CA ILE A 365 3.58 3.19 9.44
C ILE A 365 3.30 4.62 9.02
N VAL A 366 4.33 5.47 9.13
CA VAL A 366 4.32 6.85 8.65
C VAL A 366 4.93 6.90 7.25
N ARG A 367 4.16 7.31 6.23
CA ARG A 367 4.60 7.43 4.82
C ARG A 367 4.30 8.82 4.23
N ARG A 368 4.74 9.86 4.95
CA ARG A 368 4.48 11.27 4.58
C ARG A 368 5.60 11.96 3.81
N ALA A 369 6.81 11.41 3.88
CA ALA A 369 7.93 11.94 3.12
C ALA A 369 7.68 11.73 1.63
N LEU A 370 8.02 12.73 0.82
CA LEU A 370 8.13 12.57 -0.62
C LEU A 370 9.41 11.78 -0.93
N GLY A 371 9.42 11.05 -2.05
CA GLY A 371 10.60 10.29 -2.50
C GLY A 371 10.59 8.80 -2.12
N THR A 372 9.47 8.28 -1.60
CA THR A 372 9.23 6.83 -1.48
C THR A 372 8.01 6.36 -2.29
N PRO A 373 7.78 6.82 -3.54
CA PRO A 373 6.64 6.35 -4.33
C PRO A 373 6.79 4.86 -4.65
N PHE A 374 5.67 4.23 -4.96
CA PHE A 374 5.58 2.91 -5.57
C PHE A 374 5.18 3.04 -7.05
N MET A 375 4.41 4.08 -7.38
CA MET A 375 4.01 4.41 -8.74
C MET A 375 5.12 5.15 -9.52
N GLY A 376 5.03 5.11 -10.84
CA GLY A 376 5.92 5.86 -11.73
C GLY A 376 7.36 5.34 -11.79
N HIS A 377 8.21 6.06 -12.54
CA HIS A 377 9.62 5.73 -12.65
C HIS A 377 10.36 5.92 -11.33
N SER A 378 10.04 6.96 -10.55
CA SER A 378 10.63 7.15 -9.23
C SER A 378 10.29 5.97 -8.31
N GLY A 379 9.08 5.41 -8.42
CA GLY A 379 8.67 4.27 -7.60
C GLY A 379 9.35 2.97 -7.99
N ALA A 380 9.53 2.74 -9.30
CA ALA A 380 10.35 1.64 -9.79
C ALA A 380 11.77 1.68 -9.20
N ILE A 381 12.38 2.88 -9.12
CA ILE A 381 13.72 3.06 -8.57
C ILE A 381 13.75 2.87 -7.05
N TYR A 382 12.80 3.45 -6.33
CA TYR A 382 12.69 3.29 -4.89
C TYR A 382 12.57 1.81 -4.50
N LEU A 383 11.68 1.06 -5.16
CA LEU A 383 11.48 -0.36 -4.87
C LEU A 383 12.74 -1.20 -5.11
N ILE A 384 13.44 -0.95 -6.23
CA ILE A 384 14.71 -1.64 -6.51
C ILE A 384 15.79 -1.27 -5.49
N GLN A 385 15.87 -0.02 -5.07
CA GLN A 385 16.80 0.40 -4.02
C GLN A 385 16.52 -0.33 -2.71
N GLU A 386 15.26 -0.41 -2.27
CA GLU A 386 14.89 -1.12 -1.05
C GLU A 386 15.29 -2.60 -1.09
N ILE A 387 15.05 -3.27 -2.22
CA ILE A 387 15.41 -4.67 -2.42
C ILE A 387 16.93 -4.85 -2.40
N VAL A 388 17.66 -4.05 -3.18
CA VAL A 388 19.12 -4.17 -3.30
C VAL A 388 19.82 -3.84 -1.99
N ASN A 389 19.38 -2.80 -1.27
CA ASN A 389 19.92 -2.45 0.05
C ASN A 389 19.68 -3.57 1.06
N ALA A 390 18.49 -4.17 1.08
CA ALA A 390 18.22 -5.31 1.95
C ALA A 390 19.07 -6.55 1.61
N LEU A 391 19.39 -6.78 0.34
CA LEU A 391 20.32 -7.84 -0.06
C LEU A 391 21.75 -7.54 0.41
N TYR A 392 22.23 -6.31 0.31
CA TYR A 392 23.54 -5.93 0.88
C TYR A 392 23.59 -6.13 2.39
N ASP A 393 22.53 -5.76 3.11
CA ASP A 393 22.43 -6.02 4.55
C ASP A 393 22.42 -7.52 4.85
N MET A 394 21.77 -8.34 4.02
CA MET A 394 21.81 -9.79 4.16
C MET A 394 23.23 -10.34 3.94
N LEU A 395 23.97 -9.78 2.97
CA LEU A 395 25.37 -10.14 2.72
C LEU A 395 26.28 -9.84 3.92
N PHE A 396 25.97 -8.80 4.70
CA PHE A 396 26.72 -8.46 5.92
C PHE A 396 26.74 -9.62 6.94
N ASN A 397 25.67 -10.42 7.02
CA ASN A 397 25.58 -11.58 7.92
C ASN A 397 26.55 -12.71 7.54
N PHE A 398 27.08 -12.71 6.31
CA PHE A 398 28.09 -13.69 5.87
C PHE A 398 29.52 -13.20 6.06
N LEU A 399 29.72 -11.94 6.48
CA LEU A 399 31.04 -11.44 6.77
C LEU A 399 31.59 -12.12 8.04
N PRO A 400 32.88 -12.50 8.06
CA PRO A 400 33.52 -13.05 9.25
C PRO A 400 33.69 -11.93 10.30
N ILE A 401 32.63 -11.67 11.07
CA ILE A 401 32.66 -10.71 12.16
C ILE A 401 33.18 -11.44 13.40
N ASN A 402 34.28 -10.94 13.96
CA ASN A 402 34.80 -11.41 15.24
C ASN A 402 33.83 -10.99 16.36
N SER A 403 32.83 -11.84 16.65
CA SER A 403 31.94 -11.61 17.78
C SER A 403 32.75 -11.70 19.08
N ARG A 404 32.60 -10.72 19.99
CA ARG A 404 33.19 -10.81 21.34
C ARG A 404 32.71 -12.05 22.12
N ALA A 405 31.62 -12.68 21.68
CA ALA A 405 31.04 -13.88 22.29
C ALA A 405 31.80 -15.18 21.97
N SER A 406 32.74 -15.19 21.03
CA SER A 406 33.50 -16.40 20.65
C SER A 406 34.95 -16.39 21.13
N VAL A 407 35.22 -15.82 22.31
CA VAL A 407 36.44 -16.13 23.07
C VAL A 407 36.15 -17.34 23.97
N GLN A 408 35.74 -18.46 23.36
CA GLN A 408 36.02 -19.75 23.98
C GLN A 408 37.43 -20.10 23.56
N GLN A 409 38.35 -20.07 24.53
CA GLN A 409 39.73 -20.50 24.35
C GLN A 409 39.73 -21.92 23.77
N ASP A 410 40.14 -22.03 22.51
CA ASP A 410 40.34 -23.31 21.85
C ASP A 410 41.68 -23.89 22.32
N THR A 411 41.64 -24.68 23.39
CA THR A 411 42.79 -25.43 23.90
C THR A 411 42.78 -26.91 23.46
N GLY A 412 41.95 -27.26 22.47
CA GLY A 412 41.81 -28.64 21.97
C GLY A 412 42.84 -29.01 20.88
N ALA A 413 43.25 -30.28 20.86
CA ALA A 413 44.14 -30.86 19.86
C ALA A 413 43.68 -30.59 18.41
N LYS A 414 44.64 -30.46 17.50
CA LYS A 414 44.42 -30.14 16.09
C LYS A 414 43.68 -31.29 15.40
N ILE A 415 42.42 -31.08 15.00
CA ILE A 415 41.64 -32.09 14.26
C ILE A 415 42.15 -32.19 12.82
N THR A 416 42.32 -33.41 12.35
CA THR A 416 42.81 -33.72 11.00
C THR A 416 41.65 -34.08 10.08
N TRP A 417 41.68 -33.65 8.82
CA TRP A 417 40.65 -34.02 7.83
C TRP A 417 41.17 -35.13 6.92
N SER A 418 40.38 -36.19 6.74
CA SER A 418 40.66 -37.22 5.73
C SER A 418 40.49 -36.68 4.30
N SER A 419 41.17 -37.30 3.33
CA SER A 419 41.02 -36.97 1.89
C SER A 419 39.57 -37.16 1.43
N GLU A 420 38.93 -38.20 1.92
CA GLU A 420 37.56 -38.60 1.55
C GLU A 420 36.55 -37.60 2.12
N ALA A 421 36.73 -37.13 3.37
CA ALA A 421 35.86 -36.10 3.94
C ALA A 421 35.98 -34.75 3.19
N ASN A 422 37.19 -34.37 2.77
CA ASN A 422 37.35 -33.15 1.95
C ASN A 422 36.64 -33.26 0.60
N ALA A 423 36.68 -34.44 -0.04
CA ALA A 423 35.97 -34.67 -1.30
C ALA A 423 34.44 -34.54 -1.13
N VAL A 424 33.89 -35.13 -0.06
CA VAL A 424 32.45 -35.03 0.26
C VAL A 424 32.03 -33.59 0.58
N LEU A 425 32.84 -32.86 1.37
CA LEU A 425 32.58 -31.45 1.65
C LEU A 425 32.53 -30.61 0.37
N ASN A 426 33.48 -30.83 -0.55
CA ASN A 426 33.52 -30.12 -1.83
C ASN A 426 32.30 -30.44 -2.72
N GLU A 427 31.82 -31.69 -2.74
CA GLU A 427 30.58 -32.03 -3.47
C GLU A 427 29.35 -31.34 -2.89
N ILE A 428 29.22 -31.30 -1.55
CA ILE A 428 28.10 -30.63 -0.88
C ILE A 428 28.14 -29.13 -1.17
N VAL A 429 29.31 -28.51 -1.05
CA VAL A 429 29.50 -27.07 -1.31
C VAL A 429 29.20 -26.72 -2.76
N ARG A 430 29.62 -27.55 -3.72
CA ARG A 430 29.40 -27.31 -5.16
C ARG A 430 27.90 -27.29 -5.54
N LYS A 431 27.04 -27.93 -4.75
CA LYS A 431 25.57 -27.91 -4.95
C LYS A 431 24.91 -26.63 -4.42
N ALA A 432 25.61 -25.85 -3.59
CA ALA A 432 25.10 -24.58 -3.08
C ALA A 432 25.26 -23.45 -4.13
N PRO A 433 24.43 -22.39 -4.07
CA PRO A 433 24.55 -21.22 -4.95
C PRO A 433 25.97 -20.62 -4.89
N PHE A 434 26.55 -20.29 -6.05
CA PHE A 434 27.96 -19.89 -6.21
C PHE A 434 28.44 -18.86 -5.17
N ILE A 435 27.65 -17.81 -4.94
CA ILE A 435 27.98 -16.71 -4.01
C ILE A 435 28.09 -17.19 -2.54
N SER A 436 27.38 -18.25 -2.18
CA SER A 436 27.35 -18.80 -0.82
C SER A 436 28.36 -19.94 -0.59
N GLN A 437 29.02 -20.45 -1.62
CA GLN A 437 29.84 -21.67 -1.52
C GLN A 437 30.97 -21.54 -0.50
N ILE A 438 31.63 -20.37 -0.44
CA ILE A 438 32.74 -20.12 0.47
C ILE A 438 32.27 -20.04 1.92
N SER A 439 31.20 -19.31 2.20
CA SER A 439 30.65 -19.16 3.56
C SER A 439 30.03 -20.47 4.05
N PHE A 440 29.22 -21.11 3.22
CA PHE A 440 28.60 -22.41 3.48
C PHE A 440 29.64 -23.51 3.75
N GLY A 441 30.70 -23.57 2.93
CA GLY A 441 31.79 -24.52 3.14
C GLY A 441 32.53 -24.30 4.46
N ARG A 442 32.78 -23.04 4.84
CA ARG A 442 33.40 -22.72 6.14
C ARG A 442 32.50 -23.07 7.32
N GLU A 443 31.20 -22.82 7.21
CA GLU A 443 30.22 -23.14 8.26
C GLU A 443 30.11 -24.66 8.48
N LEU A 444 29.97 -25.43 7.40
CA LEU A 444 29.96 -26.89 7.43
C LEU A 444 31.25 -27.44 8.06
N LYS A 445 32.40 -26.88 7.67
CA LYS A 445 33.69 -27.25 8.24
C LYS A 445 33.72 -27.04 9.76
N LYS A 446 33.26 -25.86 10.22
CA LYS A 446 33.21 -25.52 11.66
C LYS A 446 32.24 -26.42 12.42
N LYS A 447 31.08 -26.74 11.86
CA LYS A 447 30.10 -27.68 12.46
C LYS A 447 30.67 -29.10 12.55
N ALA A 448 31.36 -29.58 11.52
CA ALA A 448 32.01 -30.89 11.50
C ALA A 448 33.12 -30.99 12.56
N GLU A 449 33.95 -29.96 12.70
CA GLU A 449 34.99 -29.89 13.74
C GLU A 449 34.40 -29.85 15.15
N LEU A 450 33.31 -29.10 15.38
CA LEU A 450 32.60 -29.11 16.67
C LEU A 450 31.98 -30.48 16.98
N LEU A 451 31.36 -31.14 16.00
CA LEU A 451 30.77 -32.47 16.17
C LEU A 451 31.84 -33.52 16.47
N ALA A 452 32.97 -33.48 15.76
CA ALA A 452 34.11 -34.36 15.98
C ALA A 452 34.68 -34.21 17.40
N ARG A 453 34.85 -32.96 17.88
CA ARG A 453 35.28 -32.68 19.26
C ARG A 453 34.30 -33.24 20.28
N LYS A 454 33.00 -33.03 20.07
CA LYS A 454 31.95 -33.55 20.97
C LYS A 454 31.94 -35.08 21.03
N GLN A 455 32.32 -35.75 19.94
CA GLN A 455 32.45 -37.21 19.87
C GLN A 455 33.85 -37.73 20.25
N GLY A 456 34.78 -36.86 20.65
CA GLY A 456 36.15 -37.23 21.02
C GLY A 456 36.99 -37.78 19.86
N ARG A 457 36.65 -37.43 18.61
CA ARG A 457 37.37 -37.89 17.42
C ARG A 457 38.46 -36.90 17.01
N GLU A 458 39.65 -37.41 16.71
CA GLU A 458 40.81 -36.61 16.26
C GLU A 458 40.88 -36.44 14.73
N THR A 459 40.14 -37.26 13.98
CA THR A 459 40.07 -37.21 12.51
C THR A 459 38.63 -37.12 12.04
N ILE A 460 38.36 -36.19 11.10
CA ILE A 460 37.07 -36.06 10.43
C ILE A 460 37.02 -36.99 9.22
N THR A 461 36.04 -37.87 9.25
CA THR A 461 35.71 -38.86 8.22
C THR A 461 34.35 -38.56 7.60
N PRO A 462 34.02 -39.12 6.42
CA PRO A 462 32.77 -38.82 5.69
C PRO A 462 31.48 -39.01 6.50
N ASP A 463 31.46 -39.91 7.47
CA ASP A 463 30.31 -40.17 8.33
C ASP A 463 29.92 -38.94 9.17
N ILE A 464 30.88 -38.13 9.61
CA ILE A 464 30.61 -36.88 10.34
C ILE A 464 29.86 -35.87 9.46
N LEU A 465 30.21 -35.80 8.17
CA LEU A 465 29.54 -34.91 7.22
C LEU A 465 28.13 -35.43 6.88
N GLN A 466 27.95 -36.75 6.80
CA GLN A 466 26.64 -37.37 6.60
C GLN A 466 25.69 -37.11 7.78
N MET A 467 26.21 -36.98 9.01
CA MET A 467 25.40 -36.62 10.18
C MET A 467 24.97 -35.14 10.23
N LEU A 468 25.56 -34.29 9.40
CA LEU A 468 25.26 -32.85 9.33
C LEU A 468 24.32 -32.47 8.18
N ASN A 469 24.04 -33.42 7.29
CA ASN A 469 23.32 -33.22 6.04
C ASN A 469 21.83 -33.53 6.17
#